data_AF-A0A2E6P153-F1
#
_entry.id   AF-A0A2E6P153-F1
#
_cell.length_a   1.000
_cell.length_b   1.000
_cell.length_c   1.000
_cell.angle_alpha   90.00
_cell.angle_beta   90.00
_cell.angle_gamma   90.00
#
_symmetry.space_group_name_H-M   'P 1'
#
loop_
_entity.id
_entity.type
_entity.pdbx_description
1 polymer ?
#
loop_
_entity_poly.entity_id
_entity_poly.type
_entity_poly.pdbx_seq_one_letter_code
_entity_poly.pdbx_strand_id
1 'polypeptide(L)'
;MCKLICRFIASIFMVSLSFISPSLVAEDLSNDLLEKGKSLFEANCALCHQSSGEGVPPAFPALVGNENLANIPLITSNIRNGEGAMPAFPQLSVDEIVALTSYIRNAWGNKFGKVPKQAIQDYVSDATLGEIIAIRSVWEGVYTKDQAKRGRPVYSRSCTECHGDEPVAFGPNEHRSVLPNDAISFSLVSDPGASGFSSAPPLAGGVFLRGWKNQTVANLYQYARSEMPQESPGSLTDQQYVDIIAYIFSLSSLPAGDQELPADVKQLNTIIIEPEASKSNL
;
A
#
# COMPACT_ATOMS: atom_id res chain seq x y z
N MET A 1 -28.52 39.65 75.70
CA MET A 1 -27.20 39.44 76.31
C MET A 1 -26.26 38.86 75.25
N CYS A 2 -25.04 39.41 75.18
CA CYS A 2 -23.83 38.97 74.45
C CYS A 2 -23.97 38.51 72.98
N LYS A 3 -23.57 39.30 71.98
CA LYS A 3 -22.17 39.58 71.54
C LYS A 3 -21.34 38.31 71.30
N LEU A 4 -20.96 38.02 70.05
CA LEU A 4 -19.57 37.89 69.55
C LEU A 4 -19.53 37.12 68.20
N ILE A 5 -19.07 37.79 67.13
CA ILE A 5 -17.84 37.44 66.38
C ILE A 5 -17.91 36.11 65.61
N CYS A 6 -17.94 36.14 64.28
CA CYS A 6 -16.72 36.13 63.47
C CYS A 6 -17.04 36.25 61.98
N ARG A 7 -16.14 36.90 61.27
CA ARG A 7 -16.25 37.32 59.88
C ARG A 7 -15.86 36.15 58.98
N PHE A 8 -16.71 35.77 58.03
CA PHE A 8 -16.27 35.07 56.82
C PHE A 8 -17.07 35.62 55.64
N ILE A 9 -16.57 36.72 55.07
CA ILE A 9 -16.95 37.18 53.75
C ILE A 9 -16.25 36.23 52.78
N ALA A 10 -16.96 35.18 52.35
CA ALA A 10 -16.53 34.36 51.24
C ALA A 10 -16.77 35.17 49.96
N SER A 11 -15.74 35.87 49.49
CA SER A 11 -15.71 36.45 48.15
C SER A 11 -15.79 35.32 47.13
N ILE A 12 -16.98 35.12 46.57
CA ILE A 12 -17.20 34.30 45.38
C ILE A 12 -16.58 35.05 44.20
N PHE A 13 -15.31 34.77 43.92
CA PHE A 13 -14.69 35.12 42.65
C PHE A 13 -15.30 34.19 41.59
N MET A 14 -16.27 34.70 40.83
CA MET A 14 -16.76 34.08 39.61
C MET A 14 -15.62 34.12 38.59
N VAL A 15 -14.68 33.17 38.68
CA VAL A 15 -13.73 32.92 37.60
C VAL A 15 -14.55 32.29 36.49
N SER A 16 -14.93 33.12 35.50
CA SER A 16 -15.44 32.64 34.23
C SER A 16 -14.34 31.82 33.57
N LEU A 17 -14.37 30.49 33.76
CA LEU A 17 -13.64 29.58 32.90
C LEU A 17 -14.27 29.70 31.51
N SER A 18 -13.73 30.63 30.71
CA SER A 18 -13.83 30.55 29.26
C SER A 18 -13.16 29.24 28.88
N PHE A 19 -13.96 28.19 28.72
CA PHE A 19 -13.56 27.02 27.95
C PHE A 19 -13.33 27.52 26.53
N ILE A 20 -12.10 27.95 26.26
CA ILE A 20 -11.57 28.00 24.91
C ILE A 20 -11.56 26.54 24.49
N SER A 21 -12.63 26.12 23.83
CA SER A 21 -12.62 24.89 23.05
C SER A 21 -11.36 24.99 22.19
N PRO A 22 -10.40 24.06 22.28
CA PRO A 22 -9.47 23.91 21.19
C PRO A 22 -10.35 23.47 20.03
N SER A 23 -10.76 24.43 19.19
CA SER A 23 -11.17 24.11 17.85
C SER A 23 -10.05 23.23 17.33
N LEU A 24 -10.37 21.95 17.10
CA LEU A 24 -9.63 21.11 16.18
C LEU A 24 -9.47 21.98 14.93
N VAL A 25 -8.32 22.63 14.79
CA VAL A 25 -7.99 23.28 13.54
C VAL A 25 -7.83 22.09 12.62
N ALA A 26 -8.86 21.82 11.81
CA ALA A 26 -8.68 21.10 10.57
C ALA A 26 -7.54 21.85 9.90
N GLU A 27 -6.37 21.24 9.94
CA GLU A 27 -5.11 21.90 9.68
C GLU A 27 -5.17 22.33 8.22
N ASP A 28 -5.45 23.60 7.95
CA ASP A 28 -5.85 24.12 6.63
C ASP A 28 -4.84 23.71 5.55
N LEU A 29 -5.32 23.52 4.32
CA LEU A 29 -4.50 23.28 3.16
C LEU A 29 -3.74 24.58 2.83
N SER A 30 -2.69 24.86 3.61
CA SER A 30 -1.98 26.13 3.52
C SER A 30 -1.21 26.26 2.21
N ASN A 31 -1.09 27.50 1.71
CA ASN A 31 -0.30 27.79 0.52
C ASN A 31 1.16 27.35 0.68
N ASP A 32 1.73 27.51 1.87
CA ASP A 32 3.11 27.09 2.16
C ASP A 32 3.29 25.56 2.02
N LEU A 33 2.29 24.78 2.44
CA LEU A 33 2.29 23.33 2.28
C LEU A 33 2.26 22.95 0.80
N LEU A 34 1.38 23.59 0.03
CA LEU A 34 1.24 23.34 -1.41
C LEU A 34 2.49 23.78 -2.18
N GLU A 35 3.11 24.91 -1.83
CA GLU A 35 4.32 25.40 -2.49
C GLU A 35 5.53 24.51 -2.19
N LYS A 36 5.65 24.02 -0.94
CA LYS A 36 6.64 23.00 -0.59
C LYS A 36 6.40 21.71 -1.38
N GLY A 37 5.16 21.24 -1.45
CA GLY A 37 4.80 20.04 -2.21
C GLY A 37 5.08 20.18 -3.71
N LYS A 38 4.77 21.34 -4.29
CA LYS A 38 5.09 21.68 -5.68
C LYS A 38 6.58 21.68 -5.94
N SER A 39 7.37 22.30 -5.05
CA SER A 39 8.83 22.32 -5.18
C SER A 39 9.43 20.92 -5.16
N LEU A 40 8.93 20.05 -4.27
CA LEU A 40 9.32 18.64 -4.23
C LEU A 40 8.91 17.91 -5.52
N PHE A 41 7.71 18.16 -6.04
CA PHE A 41 7.22 17.55 -7.27
C PHE A 41 8.06 17.95 -8.49
N GLU A 42 8.35 19.24 -8.67
CA GLU A 42 9.17 19.73 -9.79
C GLU A 42 10.60 19.17 -9.73
N ALA A 43 11.17 19.05 -8.53
CA ALA A 43 12.53 18.55 -8.36
C ALA A 43 12.66 17.03 -8.58
N ASN A 44 11.62 16.25 -8.29
CA ASN A 44 11.74 14.78 -8.18
C ASN A 44 10.80 13.99 -9.11
N CYS A 45 9.65 14.55 -9.48
CA CYS A 45 8.56 13.78 -10.11
C CYS A 45 8.22 14.28 -11.53
N ALA A 46 8.39 15.58 -11.79
CA ALA A 46 7.98 16.22 -13.03
C ALA A 46 8.70 15.67 -14.28
N LEU A 47 9.90 15.07 -14.13
CA LEU A 47 10.61 14.45 -15.27
C LEU A 47 9.77 13.35 -15.94
N CYS A 48 9.00 12.58 -15.16
CA CYS A 48 8.20 11.46 -15.66
C CYS A 48 6.70 11.79 -15.68
N HIS A 49 6.19 12.45 -14.63
CA HIS A 49 4.78 12.80 -14.51
C HIS A 49 4.41 14.11 -15.21
N GLN A 50 5.40 14.84 -15.74
CA GLN A 50 5.28 16.17 -16.33
C GLN A 50 4.81 17.24 -15.32
N SER A 51 5.22 18.50 -15.50
CA SER A 51 4.71 19.60 -14.66
C SER A 51 3.19 19.82 -14.83
N SER A 52 2.59 19.33 -15.92
CA SER A 52 1.15 19.29 -16.15
C SER A 52 0.43 18.14 -15.43
N GLY A 53 1.16 17.17 -14.88
CA GLY A 53 0.59 15.97 -14.27
C GLY A 53 -0.04 15.00 -15.27
N GLU A 54 0.08 15.22 -16.58
CA GLU A 54 -0.47 14.34 -17.61
C GLU A 54 0.33 13.05 -17.79
N GLY A 55 1.60 13.06 -17.36
CA GLY A 55 2.51 11.93 -17.53
C GLY A 55 2.71 11.55 -19.01
N VAL A 56 3.07 10.30 -19.25
CA VAL A 56 3.16 9.71 -20.60
C VAL A 56 2.51 8.33 -20.59
N PRO A 57 1.18 8.23 -20.57
CA PRO A 57 0.50 6.94 -20.47
C PRO A 57 0.80 6.02 -21.68
N PRO A 58 0.92 4.70 -21.47
CA PRO A 58 0.82 3.99 -20.18
C PRO A 58 2.14 3.94 -19.40
N ALA A 59 3.24 4.47 -19.92
CA ALA A 59 4.57 4.36 -19.32
C ALA A 59 4.70 5.11 -17.99
N PHE A 60 4.14 6.32 -17.91
CA PHE A 60 4.02 7.11 -16.69
C PHE A 60 2.58 7.56 -16.54
N PRO A 61 1.87 7.14 -15.48
CA PRO A 61 0.45 7.42 -15.35
C PRO A 61 0.18 8.92 -15.16
N ALA A 62 -0.96 9.36 -15.67
CA ALA A 62 -1.49 10.68 -15.38
C ALA A 62 -1.83 10.78 -13.90
N LEU A 63 -1.48 11.92 -13.30
CA LEU A 63 -1.89 12.33 -11.95
C LEU A 63 -3.08 13.30 -12.02
N VAL A 64 -3.22 14.04 -13.11
CA VAL A 64 -4.43 14.85 -13.36
C VAL A 64 -5.65 13.95 -13.58
N GLY A 65 -6.73 14.20 -12.85
CA GLY A 65 -7.99 13.45 -12.97
C GLY A 65 -7.89 11.98 -12.52
N ASN A 66 -6.81 11.60 -11.84
CA ASN A 66 -6.60 10.24 -11.39
C ASN A 66 -7.24 10.01 -10.01
N GLU A 67 -8.33 9.23 -9.97
CA GLU A 67 -9.08 8.93 -8.76
C GLU A 67 -8.27 8.13 -7.71
N ASN A 68 -7.22 7.42 -8.13
CA ASN A 68 -6.34 6.69 -7.21
C ASN A 68 -5.58 7.64 -6.27
N LEU A 69 -5.50 8.93 -6.61
CA LEU A 69 -4.98 9.95 -5.70
C LEU A 69 -5.82 10.10 -4.42
N ALA A 70 -7.08 9.65 -4.39
CA ALA A 70 -7.88 9.58 -3.16
C ALA A 70 -7.26 8.62 -2.13
N ASN A 71 -6.55 7.58 -2.58
CA ASN A 71 -5.96 6.54 -1.74
C ASN A 71 -4.59 6.98 -1.19
N ILE A 72 -4.62 7.64 -0.02
CA ILE A 72 -3.41 8.10 0.69
C ILE A 72 -2.40 6.96 0.93
N PRO A 73 -2.82 5.75 1.37
CA PRO A 73 -1.90 4.63 1.52
C PRO A 73 -1.15 4.26 0.24
N LEU A 74 -1.86 4.10 -0.88
CA LEU A 74 -1.28 3.72 -2.18
C LEU A 74 -0.26 4.76 -2.65
N ILE A 75 -0.63 6.04 -2.67
CA ILE A 75 0.30 7.10 -3.11
C ILE A 75 1.53 7.17 -2.21
N THR A 76 1.37 6.94 -0.90
CA THR A 76 2.48 6.95 0.07
C THR A 76 3.43 5.79 -0.17
N SER A 77 2.86 4.59 -0.38
CA SER A 77 3.59 3.38 -0.76
C SER A 77 4.43 3.61 -2.02
N ASN A 78 3.81 4.11 -3.08
CA ASN A 78 4.47 4.29 -4.37
C ASN A 78 5.58 5.34 -4.31
N ILE A 79 5.38 6.43 -3.57
CA ILE A 79 6.43 7.43 -3.33
C ILE A 79 7.57 6.83 -2.50
N ARG A 80 7.27 6.12 -1.41
CA ARG A 80 8.30 5.63 -0.49
C ARG A 80 9.15 4.52 -1.09
N ASN A 81 8.49 3.57 -1.74
CA ASN A 81 9.07 2.29 -2.13
C ASN A 81 9.29 2.18 -3.66
N GLY A 82 8.74 3.10 -4.45
CA GLY A 82 8.77 3.04 -5.91
C GLY A 82 7.83 1.96 -6.45
N GLU A 83 7.50 2.04 -7.75
CA GLU A 83 6.72 1.03 -8.47
C GLU A 83 7.11 1.04 -9.94
N GLY A 84 7.47 -0.13 -10.50
CA GLY A 84 7.90 -0.23 -11.89
C GLY A 84 9.12 0.65 -12.20
N ALA A 85 8.95 1.65 -13.06
CA ALA A 85 9.99 2.63 -13.41
C ALA A 85 10.09 3.81 -12.41
N MET A 86 9.10 3.99 -11.52
CA MET A 86 9.13 5.04 -10.51
C MET A 86 10.16 4.69 -9.43
N PRO A 87 11.19 5.52 -9.21
CA PRO A 87 12.18 5.26 -8.17
C PRO A 87 11.57 5.40 -6.77
N ALA A 88 12.21 4.76 -5.79
CA ALA A 88 11.85 4.91 -4.38
C ALA A 88 12.40 6.22 -3.79
N PHE A 89 11.63 6.87 -2.92
CA PHE A 89 12.04 8.07 -2.19
C PHE A 89 12.06 7.86 -0.66
N PRO A 90 12.83 6.89 -0.14
CA PRO A 90 12.89 6.59 1.29
C PRO A 90 13.48 7.73 2.15
N GLN A 91 14.20 8.66 1.52
CA GLN A 91 14.84 9.81 2.17
C GLN A 91 13.85 10.93 2.52
N LEU A 92 12.67 10.97 1.91
CA LEU A 92 11.70 12.03 2.22
C LEU A 92 11.16 11.84 3.64
N SER A 93 11.15 12.91 4.42
CA SER A 93 10.54 12.95 5.74
C SER A 93 9.01 12.84 5.64
N VAL A 94 8.36 12.49 6.75
CA VAL A 94 6.89 12.48 6.87
C VAL A 94 6.28 13.79 6.38
N ASP A 95 6.84 14.93 6.81
CA ASP A 95 6.31 16.26 6.46
C ASP A 95 6.50 16.61 4.98
N GLU A 96 7.55 16.10 4.34
CA GLU A 96 7.75 16.25 2.91
C GLU A 96 6.77 15.39 2.11
N ILE A 97 6.52 14.15 2.55
CA ILE A 97 5.51 13.29 1.93
C ILE A 97 4.11 13.90 2.10
N VAL A 98 3.77 14.45 3.27
CA VAL A 98 2.49 15.16 3.50
C VAL A 98 2.34 16.34 2.53
N ALA A 99 3.39 17.15 2.37
CA ALA A 99 3.37 18.30 1.45
C ALA A 99 3.20 17.85 -0.01
N LEU A 100 4.04 16.90 -0.46
CA LEU A 100 4.02 16.37 -1.83
C LEU A 100 2.66 15.73 -2.18
N THR A 101 2.17 14.83 -1.31
CA THR A 101 0.89 14.15 -1.51
C THR A 101 -0.29 15.11 -1.48
N SER A 102 -0.28 16.11 -0.58
CA SER A 102 -1.30 17.16 -0.55
C SER A 102 -1.26 18.02 -1.81
N TYR A 103 -0.08 18.30 -2.37
CA TYR A 103 0.02 19.04 -3.63
C TYR A 103 -0.57 18.26 -4.80
N ILE A 104 -0.12 17.03 -5.09
CA ILE A 104 -0.61 16.26 -6.25
C ILE A 104 -2.12 16.00 -6.19
N ARG A 105 -2.68 15.86 -4.98
CA ARG A 105 -4.11 15.68 -4.70
C ARG A 105 -4.97 16.93 -4.94
N ASN A 106 -4.35 18.10 -5.11
CA ASN A 106 -5.04 19.37 -5.30
C ASN A 106 -4.49 20.18 -6.50
N ALA A 107 -3.50 19.64 -7.23
CA ALA A 107 -2.97 20.20 -8.46
C ALA A 107 -3.86 19.84 -9.66
N TRP A 108 -3.74 20.62 -10.74
CA TRP A 108 -4.38 20.35 -12.04
C TRP A 108 -5.90 20.15 -12.01
N GLY A 109 -6.57 20.71 -10.99
CA GLY A 109 -8.02 20.59 -10.82
C GLY A 109 -8.48 19.42 -9.96
N ASN A 110 -7.55 18.59 -9.44
CA ASN A 110 -7.84 17.59 -8.42
C ASN A 110 -8.36 18.26 -7.13
N LYS A 111 -9.20 17.55 -6.35
CA LYS A 111 -9.85 18.11 -5.14
C LYS A 111 -10.00 17.08 -4.02
N PHE A 112 -8.92 16.38 -3.68
CA PHE A 112 -8.96 15.38 -2.62
C PHE A 112 -8.62 15.94 -1.22
N GLY A 113 -8.29 17.23 -1.12
CA GLY A 113 -7.99 17.89 0.14
C GLY A 113 -6.64 17.49 0.72
N LYS A 114 -6.34 18.02 1.91
CA LYS A 114 -5.08 17.82 2.61
C LYS A 114 -4.94 16.38 3.11
N VAL A 115 -3.71 15.88 3.08
CA VAL A 115 -3.34 14.62 3.71
C VAL A 115 -3.06 14.82 5.21
N PRO A 116 -3.74 14.11 6.13
CA PRO A 116 -3.40 14.15 7.54
C PRO A 116 -2.01 13.54 7.79
N LYS A 117 -1.18 14.21 8.61
CA LYS A 117 0.17 13.72 8.93
C LYS A 117 0.16 12.30 9.51
N GLN A 118 -0.80 11.99 10.38
CA GLN A 118 -0.96 10.66 10.96
C GLN A 118 -1.18 9.59 9.88
N ALA A 119 -1.95 9.90 8.84
CA ALA A 119 -2.20 8.97 7.74
C ALA A 119 -0.91 8.62 6.98
N ILE A 120 0.13 9.45 7.02
CA ILE A 120 1.46 9.13 6.48
C ILE A 120 2.30 8.39 7.52
N GLN A 121 2.33 8.86 8.77
CA GLN A 121 3.06 8.21 9.87
C GLN A 121 2.62 6.76 10.11
N ASP A 122 1.39 6.42 9.72
CA ASP A 122 0.91 5.05 9.79
C ASP A 122 1.54 4.12 8.74
N TYR A 123 2.17 4.66 7.69
CA TYR A 123 2.85 3.90 6.65
C TYR A 123 4.37 4.00 6.73
N VAL A 124 4.89 5.15 7.12
CA VAL A 124 6.32 5.36 7.29
C VAL A 124 6.65 5.33 8.77
N SER A 125 7.31 4.27 9.23
CA SER A 125 8.00 4.33 10.51
C SER A 125 9.03 5.46 10.41
N ASP A 126 8.97 6.40 11.35
CA ASP A 126 9.92 7.49 11.42
C ASP A 126 11.28 6.85 11.66
N ALA A 127 12.09 6.72 10.61
CA ALA A 127 13.45 6.18 10.69
C ALA A 127 14.39 7.06 11.54
N THR A 128 13.84 8.03 12.28
CA THR A 128 14.53 8.87 13.24
C THR A 128 14.65 8.25 14.64
N LEU A 129 14.15 7.04 14.91
CA LEU A 129 14.43 6.36 16.19
C LEU A 129 14.66 4.85 16.03
N GLY A 130 15.91 4.46 15.76
CA GLY A 130 16.59 3.34 16.43
C GLY A 130 16.06 1.90 16.30
N GLU A 131 14.87 1.66 15.75
CA GLU A 131 14.43 0.31 15.41
C GLU A 131 14.95 -0.02 14.01
N ILE A 132 16.07 -0.74 13.98
CA ILE A 132 16.39 -1.60 12.84
C ILE A 132 15.27 -2.65 12.81
N ILE A 133 14.13 -2.32 12.20
CA ILE A 133 13.12 -3.32 11.91
C ILE A 133 13.74 -4.21 10.84
N ALA A 134 14.08 -5.45 11.22
CA ALA A 134 14.69 -6.39 10.30
C ALA A 134 13.76 -6.60 9.11
N ILE A 135 14.22 -6.17 7.94
CA ILE A 135 13.54 -6.44 6.69
C ILE A 135 13.61 -7.96 6.46
N ARG A 136 12.45 -8.59 6.33
CA ARG A 136 12.30 -10.02 6.08
C ARG A 136 11.96 -10.27 4.62
N SER A 137 12.42 -11.40 4.10
CA SER A 137 12.02 -11.88 2.78
C SER A 137 10.74 -12.72 2.86
N VAL A 138 9.90 -12.69 1.82
CA VAL A 138 8.80 -13.66 1.63
C VAL A 138 9.27 -15.13 1.65
N TRP A 139 10.56 -15.37 1.39
CA TRP A 139 11.20 -16.70 1.45
C TRP A 139 11.46 -17.20 2.87
N GLU A 140 11.24 -16.38 3.91
CA GLU A 140 11.44 -16.76 5.31
C GLU A 140 10.21 -17.42 5.97
N GLY A 141 9.19 -17.81 5.19
CA GLY A 141 7.97 -18.38 5.77
C GLY A 141 7.10 -17.33 6.45
N VAL A 142 6.68 -16.32 5.69
CA VAL A 142 5.97 -15.14 6.21
C VAL A 142 4.47 -15.33 6.44
N TYR A 143 3.93 -16.49 6.05
CA TYR A 143 2.52 -16.83 6.16
C TYR A 143 2.35 -18.27 6.66
N THR A 144 1.18 -18.62 7.22
CA THR A 144 0.89 -20.00 7.63
C THR A 144 0.04 -20.74 6.60
N LYS A 145 0.13 -22.08 6.61
CA LYS A 145 -0.75 -22.93 5.78
C LYS A 145 -2.22 -22.71 6.10
N ASP A 146 -2.56 -22.47 7.36
CA ASP A 146 -3.95 -22.26 7.77
C ASP A 146 -4.47 -20.90 7.30
N GLN A 147 -3.62 -19.88 7.30
CA GLN A 147 -3.92 -18.59 6.69
C GLN A 147 -4.24 -18.72 5.20
N ALA A 148 -3.38 -19.41 4.43
CA ALA A 148 -3.62 -19.67 3.01
C ALA A 148 -4.92 -20.46 2.77
N LYS A 149 -5.24 -21.45 3.61
CA LYS A 149 -6.51 -22.20 3.55
C LYS A 149 -7.73 -21.31 3.78
N ARG A 150 -7.65 -20.33 4.69
CA ARG A 150 -8.73 -19.35 4.92
C ARG A 150 -8.90 -18.40 3.74
N GLY A 151 -7.81 -18.02 3.08
CA GLY A 151 -7.82 -17.13 1.92
C GLY A 151 -8.50 -17.72 0.70
N ARG A 152 -8.25 -19.01 0.43
CA ARG A 152 -8.77 -19.72 -0.75
C ARG A 152 -10.28 -19.50 -1.01
N PRO A 153 -11.20 -19.77 -0.06
CA PRO A 153 -12.64 -19.58 -0.30
C PRO A 153 -13.04 -18.10 -0.44
N VAL A 154 -12.23 -17.14 0.01
CA VAL A 154 -12.48 -15.72 -0.24
C VAL A 154 -12.04 -15.38 -1.67
N TYR A 155 -10.84 -15.79 -2.07
CA TYR A 155 -10.34 -15.66 -3.43
C TYR A 155 -11.32 -16.26 -4.46
N SER A 156 -11.80 -17.49 -4.21
CA SER A 156 -12.75 -18.18 -5.09
C SER A 156 -14.08 -17.46 -5.30
N ARG A 157 -14.48 -16.57 -4.39
CA ARG A 157 -15.74 -15.82 -4.49
C ARG A 157 -15.57 -14.43 -5.10
N SER A 158 -14.37 -13.86 -5.03
CA SER A 158 -14.15 -12.43 -5.32
C SER A 158 -13.15 -12.17 -6.45
N CYS A 159 -12.36 -13.17 -6.85
CA CYS A 159 -11.20 -12.96 -7.73
C CYS A 159 -11.23 -13.83 -9.00
N THR A 160 -11.86 -15.00 -8.96
CA THR A 160 -11.74 -16.03 -10.00
C THR A 160 -12.40 -15.67 -11.32
N GLU A 161 -13.40 -14.80 -11.31
CA GLU A 161 -14.07 -14.31 -12.52
C GLU A 161 -13.09 -13.64 -13.50
N CYS A 162 -12.08 -12.94 -12.98
CA CYS A 162 -11.03 -12.31 -13.79
C CYS A 162 -9.69 -13.06 -13.68
N HIS A 163 -9.20 -13.33 -12.47
CA HIS A 163 -7.85 -13.89 -12.30
C HIS A 163 -7.77 -15.41 -12.48
N GLY A 164 -8.90 -16.08 -12.67
CA GLY A 164 -8.99 -17.54 -12.82
C GLY A 164 -8.89 -18.31 -11.51
N ASP A 165 -9.33 -19.57 -11.53
CA ASP A 165 -9.30 -20.49 -10.38
C ASP A 165 -7.87 -20.91 -9.98
N GLU A 166 -6.97 -20.96 -10.97
CA GLU A 166 -5.53 -21.18 -10.81
C GLU A 166 -4.78 -19.96 -11.38
N PRO A 167 -4.55 -18.90 -10.58
CA PRO A 167 -3.95 -17.65 -11.07
C PRO A 167 -2.44 -17.74 -11.33
N VAL A 168 -1.93 -18.91 -11.71
CA VAL A 168 -0.51 -19.13 -12.03
C VAL A 168 -0.31 -18.93 -13.52
N ALA A 169 0.73 -18.19 -13.91
CA ALA A 169 1.08 -18.00 -15.32
C ALA A 169 1.58 -19.33 -15.95
N PHE A 170 0.80 -19.97 -16.83
CA PHE A 170 1.24 -21.12 -17.63
C PHE A 170 1.87 -20.67 -18.95
N GLY A 171 2.96 -21.31 -19.37
CA GLY A 171 3.63 -21.04 -20.64
C GLY A 171 2.86 -21.59 -21.87
N PRO A 172 3.21 -21.16 -23.10
CA PRO A 172 2.45 -21.46 -24.32
C PRO A 172 2.43 -22.93 -24.77
N ASN A 173 2.96 -23.89 -24.00
CA ASN A 173 2.95 -25.32 -24.32
C ASN A 173 2.49 -26.25 -23.18
N GLU A 174 1.77 -25.74 -22.17
CA GLU A 174 1.20 -26.59 -21.11
C GLU A 174 -0.31 -26.69 -21.22
N HIS A 175 -0.77 -27.54 -22.14
CA HIS A 175 -2.10 -28.12 -22.04
C HIS A 175 -2.14 -29.06 -20.84
N ARG A 176 -2.96 -28.71 -19.85
CA ARG A 176 -3.50 -29.54 -18.76
C ARG A 176 -3.18 -31.03 -18.87
N SER A 177 -2.10 -31.48 -18.23
CA SER A 177 -1.95 -32.87 -17.83
C SER A 177 -0.97 -32.97 -16.66
N VAL A 178 -1.55 -33.06 -15.46
CA VAL A 178 -0.91 -33.53 -14.21
C VAL A 178 0.15 -32.56 -13.64
N LEU A 179 -0.05 -32.10 -12.41
CA LEU A 179 1.07 -31.70 -11.54
C LEU A 179 1.81 -32.98 -11.10
N PRO A 180 3.12 -33.10 -11.33
CA PRO A 180 3.99 -33.74 -10.34
C PRO A 180 4.87 -32.66 -9.69
N ASN A 181 4.88 -32.68 -8.35
CA ASN A 181 5.62 -31.98 -7.29
C ASN A 181 6.81 -31.02 -7.53
N ASP A 182 7.22 -30.66 -8.74
CA ASP A 182 8.52 -30.05 -8.98
C ASP A 182 8.60 -29.44 -10.41
N ALA A 183 8.38 -28.12 -10.51
CA ALA A 183 8.50 -27.28 -11.73
C ALA A 183 9.87 -27.46 -12.45
N ILE A 184 10.12 -27.14 -13.73
CA ILE A 184 9.99 -25.87 -14.49
C ILE A 184 10.25 -26.13 -16.01
N SER A 185 9.67 -25.37 -16.96
CA SER A 185 10.41 -24.45 -17.88
C SER A 185 9.52 -23.72 -18.92
N PHE A 186 10.01 -22.57 -19.40
CA PHE A 186 9.28 -21.38 -19.90
C PHE A 186 9.64 -21.04 -21.37
N SER A 187 8.75 -20.35 -22.12
CA SER A 187 9.18 -19.41 -23.18
C SER A 187 8.11 -18.35 -23.45
N LEU A 188 8.58 -17.13 -23.71
CA LEU A 188 7.82 -15.89 -23.89
C LEU A 188 7.58 -15.57 -25.37
N VAL A 189 6.53 -14.77 -25.59
CA VAL A 189 6.24 -13.88 -26.73
C VAL A 189 5.25 -14.39 -27.78
N SER A 190 4.12 -13.65 -27.80
CA SER A 190 3.11 -13.48 -28.86
C SER A 190 2.38 -14.72 -29.37
N ASP A 191 1.22 -15.03 -28.76
CA ASP A 191 0.18 -15.82 -29.42
C ASP A 191 -1.21 -15.22 -29.12
N PRO A 192 -2.04 -14.85 -30.12
CA PRO A 192 -3.40 -14.33 -29.93
C PRO A 192 -4.41 -15.37 -29.41
N GLY A 193 -3.95 -16.55 -29.01
CA GLY A 193 -4.78 -17.72 -28.69
C GLY A 193 -4.73 -18.22 -27.23
N ALA A 194 -4.11 -17.48 -26.29
CA ALA A 194 -4.09 -17.84 -24.86
C ALA A 194 -5.48 -17.66 -24.20
N SER A 195 -6.39 -18.56 -24.55
CA SER A 195 -7.73 -18.69 -23.98
C SER A 195 -7.63 -19.33 -22.59
N GLY A 196 -7.45 -18.50 -21.56
CA GLY A 196 -7.41 -18.96 -20.17
C GLY A 196 -7.25 -17.89 -19.10
N PHE A 197 -6.65 -16.74 -19.41
CA PHE A 197 -6.67 -15.58 -18.49
C PHE A 197 -7.82 -14.66 -18.88
N SER A 198 -8.87 -14.67 -18.06
CA SER A 198 -10.01 -13.75 -18.18
C SER A 198 -9.54 -12.33 -17.87
N SER A 199 -9.22 -11.52 -18.88
CA SER A 199 -9.15 -10.05 -18.74
C SER A 199 -8.07 -9.47 -17.79
N ALA A 200 -7.37 -10.27 -16.97
CA ALA A 200 -6.52 -9.81 -15.87
C ALA A 200 -5.24 -10.66 -15.72
N PRO A 201 -4.14 -10.08 -15.16
CA PRO A 201 -2.86 -10.78 -15.07
C PRO A 201 -2.87 -11.94 -14.06
N PRO A 202 -1.94 -12.91 -14.21
CA PRO A 202 -1.73 -13.97 -13.23
C PRO A 202 -1.27 -13.38 -11.90
N LEU A 203 -1.85 -13.89 -10.80
CA LEU A 203 -1.57 -13.44 -9.44
C LEU A 203 -0.59 -14.34 -8.69
N ALA A 204 -0.09 -15.43 -9.26
CA ALA A 204 0.84 -16.33 -8.60
C ALA A 204 1.95 -16.82 -9.53
N GLY A 205 3.03 -17.31 -8.93
CA GLY A 205 4.19 -17.88 -9.60
C GLY A 205 5.25 -16.85 -10.01
N GLY A 206 6.21 -17.29 -10.84
CA GLY A 206 7.40 -16.49 -11.14
C GLY A 206 7.14 -15.16 -11.87
N VAL A 207 6.08 -15.08 -12.69
CA VAL A 207 5.70 -13.81 -13.36
C VAL A 207 5.23 -12.79 -12.32
N PHE A 208 4.36 -13.23 -11.40
CA PHE A 208 3.89 -12.41 -10.29
C PHE A 208 5.05 -11.92 -9.41
N LEU A 209 5.92 -12.82 -8.93
CA LEU A 209 7.04 -12.46 -8.06
C LEU A 209 8.04 -11.50 -8.74
N ARG A 210 8.22 -11.58 -10.06
CA ARG A 210 9.03 -10.62 -10.81
C ARG A 210 8.34 -9.26 -10.95
N GLY A 211 7.02 -9.23 -11.14
CA GLY A 211 6.24 -7.99 -11.19
C GLY A 211 6.29 -7.22 -9.88
N TRP A 212 6.31 -7.94 -8.75
CA TRP A 212 6.41 -7.38 -7.40
C TRP A 212 7.85 -7.34 -6.84
N LYS A 213 8.87 -7.54 -7.67
CA LYS A 213 10.26 -7.57 -7.21
C LYS A 213 10.65 -6.25 -6.53
N ASN A 214 11.31 -6.36 -5.37
CA ASN A 214 11.75 -5.26 -4.53
C ASN A 214 10.61 -4.39 -3.96
N GLN A 215 9.37 -4.85 -4.07
CA GLN A 215 8.22 -4.23 -3.43
C GLN A 215 7.99 -4.86 -2.06
N THR A 216 7.32 -4.14 -1.16
CA THR A 216 6.91 -4.71 0.12
C THR A 216 5.56 -5.44 -0.02
N VAL A 217 5.26 -6.36 0.91
CA VAL A 217 3.93 -6.98 0.97
C VAL A 217 2.86 -5.92 1.27
N ALA A 218 3.21 -4.83 1.94
CA ALA A 218 2.31 -3.69 2.13
C ALA A 218 1.90 -3.05 0.80
N ASN A 219 2.82 -2.90 -0.16
CA ASN A 219 2.48 -2.34 -1.47
C ASN A 219 1.47 -3.23 -2.21
N LEU A 220 1.72 -4.56 -2.21
CA LEU A 220 0.79 -5.53 -2.78
C LEU A 220 -0.59 -5.47 -2.09
N TYR A 221 -0.59 -5.45 -0.76
CA TYR A 221 -1.80 -5.34 0.04
C TYR A 221 -2.58 -4.07 -0.28
N GLN A 222 -1.90 -2.92 -0.39
CA GLN A 222 -2.59 -1.66 -0.66
C GLN A 222 -3.13 -1.60 -2.07
N TYR A 223 -2.38 -2.06 -3.06
CA TYR A 223 -2.86 -2.17 -4.43
C TYR A 223 -4.10 -3.09 -4.51
N ALA A 224 -4.03 -4.27 -3.89
CA ALA A 224 -5.15 -5.19 -3.84
C ALA A 224 -6.36 -4.56 -3.14
N ARG A 225 -6.15 -3.79 -2.07
CA ARG A 225 -7.23 -3.10 -1.36
C ARG A 225 -7.83 -1.94 -2.15
N SER A 226 -7.02 -1.21 -2.91
CA SER A 226 -7.40 0.03 -3.59
C SER A 226 -8.00 -0.18 -4.97
N GLU A 227 -7.55 -1.21 -5.68
CA GLU A 227 -7.94 -1.48 -7.05
C GLU A 227 -8.81 -2.73 -7.18
N MET A 228 -8.85 -3.59 -6.15
CA MET A 228 -9.53 -4.86 -6.22
C MET A 228 -10.55 -5.07 -5.09
N PRO A 229 -11.67 -5.75 -5.38
CA PRO A 229 -12.17 -6.08 -6.73
C PRO A 229 -12.51 -4.82 -7.55
N GLN A 230 -12.32 -4.83 -8.87
CA GLN A 230 -12.49 -3.61 -9.72
C GLN A 230 -13.85 -2.92 -9.55
N GLU A 231 -14.92 -3.70 -9.40
CA GLU A 231 -16.29 -3.19 -9.22
C GLU A 231 -16.58 -2.70 -7.80
N SER A 232 -15.76 -3.10 -6.82
CA SER A 232 -15.98 -2.76 -5.41
C SER A 232 -14.67 -2.72 -4.60
N PRO A 233 -13.75 -1.80 -4.91
CA PRO A 233 -12.48 -1.75 -4.19
C PRO A 233 -12.68 -1.52 -2.68
N GLY A 234 -11.86 -2.19 -1.88
CA GLY A 234 -11.92 -2.10 -0.41
C GLY A 234 -13.13 -2.79 0.22
N SER A 235 -13.89 -3.60 -0.53
CA SER A 235 -15.07 -4.33 -0.02
C SER A 235 -14.75 -5.48 0.93
N LEU A 236 -13.50 -5.96 0.94
CA LEU A 236 -13.05 -7.03 1.83
C LEU A 236 -12.40 -6.45 3.11
N THR A 237 -12.43 -7.23 4.18
CA THR A 237 -11.72 -6.88 5.43
C THR A 237 -10.21 -7.04 5.29
N ASP A 238 -9.44 -6.37 6.16
CA ASP A 238 -7.97 -6.45 6.14
C ASP A 238 -7.46 -7.88 6.32
N GLN A 239 -8.11 -8.65 7.21
CA GLN A 239 -7.80 -10.06 7.40
C GLN A 239 -8.06 -10.88 6.13
N GLN A 240 -9.15 -10.60 5.41
CA GLN A 240 -9.45 -11.29 4.16
C GLN A 240 -8.42 -11.00 3.07
N TYR A 241 -7.96 -9.75 2.94
CA TYR A 241 -6.89 -9.40 1.99
C TYR A 241 -5.59 -10.14 2.31
N VAL A 242 -5.13 -10.15 3.57
CA VAL A 242 -3.89 -10.86 3.91
C VAL A 242 -4.01 -12.38 3.83
N ASP A 243 -5.20 -12.94 4.12
CA ASP A 243 -5.48 -14.35 3.90
C ASP A 243 -5.43 -14.71 2.40
N ILE A 244 -5.98 -13.87 1.52
CA ILE A 244 -5.88 -14.02 0.06
C ILE A 244 -4.41 -13.94 -0.40
N ILE A 245 -3.64 -12.97 0.11
CA ILE A 245 -2.22 -12.84 -0.22
C ILE A 245 -1.43 -14.08 0.23
N ALA A 246 -1.72 -14.62 1.42
CA ALA A 246 -1.14 -15.89 1.88
C ALA A 246 -1.49 -17.06 0.94
N TYR A 247 -2.74 -17.11 0.45
CA TYR A 247 -3.14 -18.11 -0.55
C TYR A 247 -2.36 -17.94 -1.86
N ILE A 248 -2.24 -16.73 -2.38
CA ILE A 248 -1.44 -16.39 -3.56
C ILE A 248 0.04 -16.80 -3.39
N PHE A 249 0.61 -16.53 -2.21
CA PHE A 249 1.99 -16.92 -1.89
C PHE A 249 2.15 -18.44 -1.85
N SER A 250 1.15 -19.16 -1.33
CA SER A 250 1.15 -20.64 -1.35
C SER A 250 1.11 -21.24 -2.74
N LEU A 251 0.49 -20.55 -3.71
CA LEU A 251 0.49 -20.93 -5.12
C LEU A 251 1.79 -20.52 -5.84
N SER A 252 2.62 -19.68 -5.22
CA SER A 252 3.87 -19.17 -5.78
C SER A 252 5.10 -19.95 -5.30
N SER A 253 4.90 -21.13 -4.71
CA SER A 253 5.94 -21.98 -4.13
C SER A 253 6.76 -21.32 -3.02
N LEU A 254 6.23 -20.26 -2.40
CA LEU A 254 6.86 -19.64 -1.23
C LEU A 254 6.67 -20.54 0.00
N PRO A 255 7.70 -20.76 0.83
CA PRO A 255 7.58 -21.59 2.01
C PRO A 255 6.57 -20.99 2.98
N ALA A 256 5.78 -21.85 3.63
CA ALA A 256 4.96 -21.45 4.78
C ALA A 256 5.81 -21.55 6.06
N GLY A 257 5.59 -20.63 6.99
CA GLY A 257 6.18 -20.65 8.33
C GLY A 257 5.13 -20.80 9.43
N ASP A 258 5.54 -20.43 10.65
CA ASP A 258 4.73 -20.58 11.87
C ASP A 258 4.04 -19.27 12.30
N GLN A 259 4.27 -18.17 11.57
CA GLN A 259 3.68 -16.86 11.83
C GLN A 259 2.76 -16.46 10.67
N GLU A 260 1.60 -15.91 10.99
CA GLU A 260 0.68 -15.40 9.97
C GLU A 260 1.18 -14.07 9.40
N LEU A 261 0.87 -13.80 8.13
CA LEU A 261 0.95 -12.45 7.58
C LEU A 261 0.04 -11.54 8.40
N PRO A 262 0.57 -10.47 9.01
CA PRO A 262 -0.24 -9.60 9.87
C PRO A 262 -1.18 -8.75 9.01
N ALA A 263 -2.42 -8.57 9.48
CA ALA A 263 -3.37 -7.59 8.93
C ALA A 263 -3.04 -6.16 9.40
N ASP A 264 -1.76 -5.78 9.33
CA ASP A 264 -1.22 -4.50 9.79
C ASP A 264 -0.15 -4.02 8.81
N VAL A 265 -0.41 -2.88 8.19
CA VAL A 265 0.42 -2.41 7.08
C VAL A 265 1.83 -1.99 7.50
N LYS A 266 2.01 -1.56 8.76
CA LYS A 266 3.35 -1.24 9.31
C LYS A 266 4.22 -2.48 9.30
N GLN A 267 3.70 -3.61 9.76
CA GLN A 267 4.41 -4.88 9.71
C GLN A 267 4.55 -5.43 8.28
N LEU A 268 3.54 -5.28 7.42
CA LEU A 268 3.65 -5.70 6.02
C LEU A 268 4.73 -4.91 5.25
N ASN A 269 5.02 -3.68 5.65
CA ASN A 269 6.09 -2.85 5.08
C ASN A 269 7.49 -3.40 5.37
N THR A 270 7.63 -4.31 6.33
CA THR A 270 8.92 -4.89 6.72
C THR A 270 9.17 -6.22 6.03
N ILE A 271 8.31 -6.61 5.08
CA ILE A 271 8.39 -7.87 4.33
C ILE A 271 8.56 -7.54 2.86
N ILE A 272 9.68 -7.94 2.26
CA ILE A 272 10.00 -7.71 0.84
C ILE A 272 9.64 -8.93 0.00
N ILE A 273 9.02 -8.64 -1.15
CA ILE A 273 8.79 -9.60 -2.23
C ILE A 273 10.01 -9.56 -3.15
N GLU A 274 10.72 -10.68 -3.23
CA GLU A 274 11.84 -10.86 -4.14
C GLU A 274 11.70 -12.21 -4.86
N PRO A 275 12.13 -12.33 -6.12
CA PRO A 275 12.25 -13.62 -6.78
C PRO A 275 13.20 -14.54 -5.98
N GLU A 276 13.02 -15.85 -6.07
CA GLU A 276 13.99 -16.80 -5.51
C GLU A 276 15.37 -16.40 -6.03
N ALA A 277 16.35 -16.21 -5.13
CA ALA A 277 17.72 -16.05 -5.56
C ALA A 277 18.02 -17.26 -6.45
N SER A 278 18.31 -17.02 -7.73
CA SER A 278 18.80 -18.10 -8.60
C SER A 278 19.94 -18.70 -7.81
N LYS A 279 19.85 -19.97 -7.42
CA LYS A 279 21.01 -20.69 -6.88
C LYS A 279 22.13 -20.38 -7.85
N SER A 280 23.09 -19.56 -7.41
CA SER A 280 24.22 -19.17 -8.21
C SER A 280 24.97 -20.47 -8.42
N ASN A 281 24.73 -21.11 -9.56
CA ASN A 281 25.49 -22.27 -9.96
C ASN A 281 26.92 -21.76 -10.20
N LEU A 282 27.74 -21.89 -9.16
CA LEU A 282 29.17 -22.12 -9.30
C LEU A 282 29.39 -23.39 -10.13
#